data_AF-A0A4R1EXU1-F1
#
_entry.id   AF-A0A4R1EXU1-F1
#
_cell.length_a   1.000
_cell.length_b   1.000
_cell.length_c   1.000
_cell.angle_alpha   90.00
_cell.angle_beta   90.00
_cell.angle_gamma   90.00
#
_symmetry.space_group_name_H-M   'P 1'
#
loop_
_entity.id
_entity.type
_entity.pdbx_description
1 polymer ?
#
loop_
_entity_poly.entity_id
_entity_poly.type
_entity_poly.pdbx_seq_one_letter_code
_entity_poly.pdbx_strand_id
1 'polypeptide(L)'
;MRSKHTLYIVALLMPVLLSTSALAKPVKNGFDLENSIIPVDKILRGGPPRDGIPSIDKPAFLNADDVDYLKESDRVLGIVVGEKGDEEARAYPIKILNWHEIVNDEISGKAVAVTYCPLCGSGIVYDADFEGKAHKFGVSGLLYNSDVLLFDRETETLWSQILSKGVSGELVNKKLKVIQSAHTSWASWKKQYPDTKVLSNDTGFNRDYNRSPYGTYDNDVSVYFPVAFKSKRYHPKERVLGITINDKQKVYPFAELSKYFAETQQTSLIDRVDGQELTLEFDVENRGGTFKNANGEVVTSTNTFWFAWYAFHPKGEVYKFVKGAK
;
A
#
# COMPACT_ATOMS: atom_id res chain seq x y z
N MET A 1 -47.36 -71.60 -42.89
CA MET A 1 -46.99 -71.58 -41.46
C MET A 1 -45.96 -70.48 -41.23
N ARG A 2 -46.24 -69.58 -40.29
CA ARG A 2 -45.54 -68.29 -40.09
C ARG A 2 -44.10 -68.47 -39.63
N SER A 3 -43.16 -67.84 -40.34
CA SER A 3 -41.76 -67.65 -39.93
C SER A 3 -41.68 -66.62 -38.79
N LYS A 4 -40.97 -66.95 -37.72
CA LYS A 4 -40.71 -66.06 -36.57
C LYS A 4 -39.43 -65.27 -36.85
N HIS A 5 -39.51 -63.94 -36.89
CA HIS A 5 -38.33 -63.08 -36.86
C HIS A 5 -38.07 -62.63 -35.43
N THR A 6 -36.97 -63.11 -34.85
CA THR A 6 -36.45 -62.66 -33.56
C THR A 6 -35.62 -61.40 -33.79
N LEU A 7 -36.10 -60.27 -33.27
CA LEU A 7 -35.41 -58.98 -33.32
C LEU A 7 -34.40 -58.90 -32.16
N TYR A 8 -33.10 -58.92 -32.46
CA TYR A 8 -32.05 -58.67 -31.46
C TYR A 8 -31.85 -57.16 -31.33
N ILE A 9 -32.22 -56.60 -30.18
CA ILE A 9 -31.88 -55.22 -29.81
C ILE A 9 -30.44 -55.23 -29.30
N VAL A 10 -29.51 -54.73 -30.11
CA VAL A 10 -28.14 -54.43 -29.68
C VAL A 10 -28.17 -53.10 -28.93
N ALA A 11 -28.12 -53.15 -27.60
CA ALA A 11 -27.94 -51.97 -26.77
C ALA A 11 -26.49 -51.46 -26.93
N LEU A 12 -26.32 -50.37 -27.66
CA LEU A 12 -25.03 -49.71 -27.83
C LEU A 12 -24.70 -48.96 -26.53
N LEU A 13 -23.87 -49.55 -25.67
CA LEU A 13 -23.29 -48.89 -24.50
C LEU A 13 -22.30 -47.83 -24.99
N MET A 14 -22.74 -46.57 -25.03
CA MET A 14 -21.84 -45.43 -25.20
C MET A 14 -21.00 -45.26 -23.93
N PRO A 15 -19.65 -45.32 -24.00
CA PRO A 15 -18.82 -44.99 -22.85
C PRO A 15 -18.96 -43.50 -22.56
N VAL A 16 -19.51 -43.16 -21.40
CA VAL A 16 -19.45 -41.80 -20.86
C VAL A 16 -18.00 -41.54 -20.47
N LEU A 17 -17.26 -40.88 -21.35
CA LEU A 17 -15.96 -40.30 -21.05
C LEU A 17 -16.17 -39.19 -20.01
N LEU A 18 -16.00 -39.53 -18.73
CA LEU A 18 -15.79 -38.52 -17.69
C LEU A 18 -14.45 -37.86 -17.97
N SER A 19 -14.46 -36.78 -18.74
CA SER A 19 -13.33 -35.87 -18.82
C SER A 19 -13.12 -35.24 -17.45
N THR A 20 -12.13 -35.71 -16.70
CA THR A 20 -11.60 -34.98 -15.55
C THR A 20 -10.87 -33.76 -16.12
N SER A 21 -11.61 -32.69 -16.40
CA SER A 21 -11.02 -31.39 -16.62
C SER A 21 -10.31 -31.00 -15.32
N ALA A 22 -9.00 -31.23 -15.26
CA ALA A 22 -8.17 -30.56 -14.28
C ALA A 22 -8.44 -29.06 -14.45
N LEU A 23 -9.07 -28.43 -13.46
CA LEU A 23 -9.27 -26.99 -13.45
C LEU A 23 -7.89 -26.36 -13.62
N ALA A 24 -7.69 -25.61 -14.71
CA ALA A 24 -6.42 -24.93 -14.94
C ALA A 24 -6.12 -24.04 -13.73
N LYS A 25 -4.90 -24.14 -13.18
CA LYS A 25 -4.46 -23.30 -12.06
C LYS A 25 -4.75 -21.83 -12.38
N PRO A 26 -5.39 -21.07 -11.48
CA PRO A 26 -5.64 -19.67 -11.73
C PRO A 26 -4.31 -18.91 -11.71
N VAL A 27 -3.78 -18.55 -12.88
CA VAL A 27 -2.53 -17.80 -13.02
C VAL A 27 -2.81 -16.42 -13.61
N LYS A 28 -2.22 -15.37 -13.02
CA LYS A 28 -2.27 -14.01 -13.57
C LYS A 28 -0.90 -13.36 -13.51
N ASN A 29 -0.45 -12.75 -14.62
CA ASN A 29 0.89 -12.14 -14.76
C ASN A 29 2.06 -13.06 -14.33
N GLY A 30 1.88 -14.38 -14.42
CA GLY A 30 2.88 -15.37 -14.01
C GLY A 30 2.83 -15.78 -12.54
N PHE A 31 1.88 -15.29 -11.75
CA PHE A 31 1.71 -15.67 -10.34
C PHE A 31 0.62 -16.74 -10.17
N ASP A 32 0.92 -17.78 -9.38
CA ASP A 32 -0.04 -18.80 -8.97
C ASP A 32 -1.01 -18.22 -7.92
N LEU A 33 -2.32 -18.37 -8.17
CA LEU A 33 -3.40 -17.88 -7.31
C LEU A 33 -4.23 -19.01 -6.71
N GLU A 34 -3.77 -20.27 -6.79
CA GLU A 34 -4.50 -21.44 -6.31
C GLU A 34 -4.86 -21.34 -4.82
N ASN A 35 -3.95 -20.81 -4.00
CA ASN A 35 -4.14 -20.61 -2.56
C ASN A 35 -4.52 -19.16 -2.18
N SER A 36 -5.02 -18.37 -3.14
CA SER A 36 -5.37 -16.96 -2.89
C SER A 36 -6.46 -16.81 -1.83
N ILE A 37 -6.20 -15.99 -0.81
CA ILE A 37 -7.17 -15.66 0.25
C ILE A 37 -8.06 -14.45 -0.09
N ILE A 38 -7.81 -13.81 -1.23
CA ILE A 38 -8.69 -12.79 -1.82
C ILE A 38 -9.35 -13.35 -3.10
N PRO A 39 -10.54 -12.87 -3.50
CA PRO A 39 -11.22 -13.39 -4.68
C PRO A 39 -10.38 -13.20 -5.96
N VAL A 40 -10.01 -14.30 -6.61
CA VAL A 40 -9.16 -14.31 -7.81
C VAL A 40 -9.74 -13.48 -8.95
N ASP A 41 -11.07 -13.46 -9.11
CA ASP A 41 -11.78 -12.67 -10.12
C ASP A 41 -11.67 -11.14 -9.86
N LYS A 42 -11.35 -10.75 -8.62
CA LYS A 42 -11.14 -9.36 -8.21
C LYS A 42 -9.67 -8.92 -8.27
N ILE A 43 -8.74 -9.83 -8.54
CA ILE A 43 -7.35 -9.49 -8.86
C ILE A 43 -7.28 -9.06 -10.33
N LEU A 44 -6.96 -7.81 -10.59
CA LEU A 44 -6.96 -7.23 -11.93
C LEU A 44 -5.54 -6.97 -12.44
N ARG A 45 -5.34 -7.00 -13.76
CA ARG A 45 -4.08 -6.58 -14.38
C ARG A 45 -4.09 -5.06 -14.53
N GLY A 46 -3.06 -4.40 -13.98
CA GLY A 46 -2.89 -2.95 -14.08
C GLY A 46 -2.44 -2.47 -15.46
N GLY A 47 -2.03 -3.40 -16.34
CA GLY A 47 -1.47 -3.11 -17.66
C GLY A 47 -0.03 -3.60 -17.79
N PRO A 48 0.90 -3.15 -16.91
CA PRO A 48 2.27 -3.65 -16.90
C PRO A 48 2.36 -5.17 -16.66
N PRO A 49 3.31 -5.88 -17.29
CA PRO A 49 3.66 -7.24 -16.90
C PRO A 49 4.33 -7.26 -15.52
N ARG A 50 4.64 -8.45 -15.00
CA ARG A 50 5.56 -8.62 -13.86
C ARG A 50 6.85 -7.83 -14.13
N ASP A 51 7.26 -7.02 -13.16
CA ASP A 51 8.40 -6.09 -13.26
C ASP A 51 8.33 -5.09 -14.42
N GLY A 52 7.14 -4.87 -15.01
CA GLY A 52 6.94 -3.88 -16.07
C GLY A 52 7.10 -2.43 -15.59
N ILE A 53 6.95 -2.21 -14.28
CA ILE A 53 7.39 -1.01 -13.57
C ILE A 53 8.63 -1.45 -12.76
N PRO A 54 9.83 -0.96 -13.09
CA PRO A 54 11.04 -1.46 -12.45
C PRO A 54 11.19 -0.90 -11.03
N SER A 55 11.36 -1.79 -10.05
CA SER A 55 11.77 -1.41 -8.69
C SER A 55 13.20 -0.86 -8.69
N ILE A 56 13.53 -0.04 -7.69
CA ILE A 56 14.91 0.41 -7.45
C ILE A 56 15.53 -0.54 -6.41
N ASP A 57 16.43 -1.42 -6.85
CA ASP A 57 17.03 -2.46 -6.01
C ASP A 57 18.45 -2.14 -5.53
N LYS A 58 18.99 -1.01 -6.01
CA LYS A 58 20.31 -0.45 -5.67
C LYS A 58 20.19 1.08 -5.56
N PRO A 59 19.43 1.59 -4.57
CA PRO A 59 19.22 3.01 -4.44
C PRO A 59 20.55 3.74 -4.16
N ALA A 60 20.75 4.87 -4.82
CA ALA A 60 21.79 5.83 -4.50
C ALA A 60 21.19 6.98 -3.70
N PHE A 61 21.96 7.58 -2.79
CA PHE A 61 21.49 8.65 -1.93
C PHE A 61 22.41 9.87 -1.96
N LEU A 62 21.80 11.04 -1.86
CA LEU A 62 22.45 12.34 -1.69
C LEU A 62 22.27 12.82 -0.24
N ASN A 63 23.14 13.70 0.24
CA ASN A 63 22.84 14.48 1.44
C ASN A 63 21.73 15.48 1.15
N ALA A 64 20.96 15.87 2.17
CA ALA A 64 19.88 16.85 2.02
C ALA A 64 20.32 18.20 1.40
N ASP A 65 21.58 18.60 1.59
CA ASP A 65 22.13 19.84 1.04
C ASP A 65 22.60 19.74 -0.41
N ASP A 66 22.83 18.51 -0.90
CA ASP A 66 23.22 18.23 -2.28
C ASP A 66 22.01 18.02 -3.20
N VAL A 67 20.79 18.08 -2.67
CA VAL A 67 19.55 17.89 -3.43
C VAL A 67 19.14 19.20 -4.10
N ASP A 68 19.30 19.26 -5.41
CA ASP A 68 18.92 20.40 -6.25
C ASP A 68 17.63 20.17 -7.07
N TYR A 69 17.17 18.91 -7.15
CA TYR A 69 16.05 18.53 -8.00
C TYR A 69 14.71 18.56 -7.28
N LEU A 70 14.66 18.72 -5.95
CA LEU A 70 13.42 18.84 -5.17
C LEU A 70 13.04 20.29 -4.92
N LYS A 71 11.75 20.59 -5.07
CA LYS A 71 11.15 21.83 -4.57
C LYS A 71 10.79 21.65 -3.10
N GLU A 72 10.78 22.74 -2.33
CA GLU A 72 10.33 22.76 -0.93
C GLU A 72 8.95 22.09 -0.73
N SER A 73 8.04 22.29 -1.69
CA SER A 73 6.69 21.72 -1.68
C SER A 73 6.58 20.29 -2.23
N ASP A 74 7.64 19.73 -2.79
CA ASP A 74 7.61 18.34 -3.29
C ASP A 74 7.34 17.39 -2.13
N ARG A 75 6.56 16.34 -2.40
CA ARG A 75 6.19 15.35 -1.40
C ARG A 75 7.27 14.30 -1.26
N VAL A 76 7.57 13.92 -0.02
CA VAL A 76 8.47 12.83 0.32
C VAL A 76 7.77 11.85 1.25
N LEU A 77 8.17 10.58 1.14
CA LEU A 77 7.99 9.59 2.19
C LEU A 77 9.28 9.57 3.01
N GLY A 78 9.22 9.99 4.27
CA GLY A 78 10.35 10.01 5.19
C GLY A 78 10.27 8.86 6.18
N ILE A 79 11.39 8.21 6.46
CA ILE A 79 11.51 7.20 7.52
C ILE A 79 12.72 7.45 8.38
N VAL A 80 12.67 6.94 9.61
CA VAL A 80 13.78 6.90 10.55
C VAL A 80 13.94 5.45 10.97
N VAL A 81 15.10 4.87 10.73
CA VAL A 81 15.40 3.46 11.04
C VAL A 81 16.73 3.40 11.77
N GLY A 82 16.80 2.61 12.83
CA GLY A 82 18.01 2.42 13.63
C GLY A 82 17.66 2.12 15.08
N GLU A 83 18.69 2.07 15.92
CA GLU A 83 18.52 2.07 17.38
C GLU A 83 18.60 3.49 17.92
N LYS A 84 18.08 3.70 19.12
CA LYS A 84 18.05 5.03 19.74
C LYS A 84 19.47 5.59 19.89
N GLY A 85 19.77 6.70 19.23
CA GLY A 85 21.08 7.34 19.20
C GLY A 85 21.95 6.99 17.99
N ASP A 86 21.50 6.07 17.12
CA ASP A 86 22.16 5.68 15.86
C ASP A 86 21.11 5.54 14.75
N GLU A 87 20.08 6.40 14.78
CA GLU A 87 19.04 6.40 13.76
C GLU A 87 19.48 7.10 12.46
N GLU A 88 19.17 6.46 11.33
CA GLU A 88 19.31 7.06 10.01
C GLU A 88 17.97 7.51 9.46
N ALA A 89 17.88 8.80 9.10
CA ALA A 89 16.73 9.37 8.41
C ALA A 89 16.90 9.25 6.88
N ARG A 90 15.90 8.69 6.20
CA ARG A 90 15.85 8.58 4.74
C ARG A 90 14.62 9.29 4.18
N ALA A 91 14.76 9.96 3.04
CA ALA A 91 13.66 10.57 2.30
C ALA A 91 13.55 9.98 0.88
N TYR A 92 12.35 9.55 0.51
CA TYR A 92 12.04 9.01 -0.81
C TYR A 92 11.04 9.93 -1.51
N PRO A 93 11.44 10.67 -2.55
CA PRO A 93 10.54 11.57 -3.25
C PRO A 93 9.39 10.82 -3.91
N ILE A 94 8.15 11.25 -3.63
CA ILE A 94 6.95 10.64 -4.21
C ILE A 94 6.99 10.72 -5.74
N LYS A 95 7.58 11.78 -6.31
CA LYS A 95 7.72 11.92 -7.76
C LYS A 95 8.63 10.87 -8.40
N ILE A 96 9.58 10.30 -7.67
CA ILE A 96 10.37 9.14 -8.12
C ILE A 96 9.57 7.86 -7.88
N LEU A 97 8.97 7.71 -6.70
CA LEU A 97 8.15 6.55 -6.35
C LEU A 97 6.95 6.34 -7.28
N ASN A 98 6.40 7.41 -7.87
CA ASN A 98 5.39 7.33 -8.92
C ASN A 98 5.82 6.54 -10.17
N TRP A 99 7.11 6.42 -10.44
CA TRP A 99 7.64 5.71 -11.60
C TRP A 99 8.19 4.32 -11.30
N HIS A 100 8.43 4.02 -10.02
CA HIS A 100 9.12 2.82 -9.58
C HIS A 100 8.30 1.97 -8.62
N GLU A 101 7.36 2.58 -7.90
CA GLU A 101 6.47 2.00 -6.88
C GLU A 101 7.17 1.34 -5.69
N ILE A 102 8.40 0.83 -5.84
CA ILE A 102 9.15 0.09 -4.84
C ILE A 102 10.62 0.51 -4.87
N VAL A 103 11.19 0.75 -3.70
CA VAL A 103 12.63 0.83 -3.47
C VAL A 103 12.98 -0.23 -2.42
N ASN A 104 13.86 -1.16 -2.79
CA ASN A 104 14.45 -2.11 -1.85
C ASN A 104 15.75 -1.50 -1.35
N ASP A 105 15.75 -1.10 -0.08
CA ASP A 105 16.84 -0.38 0.58
C ASP A 105 17.41 -1.18 1.76
N GLU A 106 18.59 -0.79 2.21
CA GLU A 106 19.24 -1.30 3.42
C GLU A 106 19.68 -0.11 4.28
N ILE A 107 19.16 -0.03 5.50
CA ILE A 107 19.42 1.09 6.42
C ILE A 107 19.91 0.52 7.73
N SER A 108 21.12 0.89 8.15
CA SER A 108 21.76 0.38 9.37
C SER A 108 21.72 -1.15 9.46
N GLY A 109 21.94 -1.85 8.33
CA GLY A 109 21.92 -3.31 8.21
C GLY A 109 20.52 -3.96 8.19
N LYS A 110 19.44 -3.17 8.19
CA LYS A 110 18.06 -3.68 8.11
C LYS A 110 17.54 -3.58 6.69
N ALA A 111 17.01 -4.68 6.15
CA ALA A 111 16.33 -4.70 4.88
C ALA A 111 14.99 -3.95 4.97
N VAL A 112 14.75 -3.02 4.06
CA VAL A 112 13.55 -2.18 4.05
C VAL A 112 12.95 -2.16 2.65
N ALA A 113 11.64 -2.36 2.57
CA ALA A 113 10.87 -2.20 1.34
C ALA A 113 10.02 -0.93 1.43
N VAL A 114 10.41 0.10 0.70
CA VAL A 114 9.65 1.36 0.58
C VAL A 114 8.69 1.22 -0.58
N THR A 115 7.39 1.28 -0.31
CA THR A 115 6.36 1.02 -1.33
C THR A 115 5.41 2.19 -1.46
N TYR A 116 4.99 2.48 -2.69
CA TYR A 116 4.05 3.54 -3.00
C TYR A 116 3.08 3.07 -4.09
N CYS A 117 1.78 3.14 -3.81
CA CYS A 117 0.75 2.96 -4.81
C CYS A 117 0.28 4.34 -5.31
N PRO A 118 0.59 4.73 -6.55
CA PRO A 118 0.15 6.01 -7.09
C PRO A 118 -1.38 6.11 -7.21
N LEU A 119 -2.05 4.98 -7.44
CA LEU A 119 -3.51 4.93 -7.57
C LEU A 119 -4.23 5.16 -6.23
N CYS A 120 -3.67 4.66 -5.14
CA CYS A 120 -4.25 4.78 -3.79
C CYS A 120 -3.61 5.91 -2.99
N GLY A 121 -2.54 6.53 -3.47
CA GLY A 121 -1.76 7.52 -2.75
C GLY A 121 -1.12 6.97 -1.47
N SER A 122 -1.06 5.64 -1.30
CA SER A 122 -0.53 4.98 -0.11
C SER A 122 0.98 4.81 -0.22
N GLY A 123 1.71 5.43 0.71
CA GLY A 123 3.11 5.11 0.98
C GLY A 123 3.19 4.25 2.24
N ILE A 124 3.71 3.03 2.12
CA ILE A 124 3.90 2.11 3.26
C ILE A 124 5.29 1.52 3.17
N VAL A 125 6.00 1.53 4.30
CA VAL A 125 7.34 0.98 4.42
C VAL A 125 7.29 -0.27 5.26
N TYR A 126 7.99 -1.31 4.83
CA TYR A 126 8.03 -2.59 5.54
C TYR A 126 9.43 -2.94 5.98
N ASP A 127 9.50 -3.56 7.15
CA ASP A 127 10.61 -4.43 7.54
C ASP A 127 10.61 -5.61 6.54
N ALA A 128 11.64 -5.66 5.70
CA ALA A 128 11.76 -6.65 4.63
C ALA A 128 12.63 -7.84 5.05
N ASP A 129 12.90 -8.00 6.34
CA ASP A 129 13.49 -9.20 6.90
C ASP A 129 12.39 -10.19 7.33
N PHE A 130 12.43 -11.40 6.76
CA PHE A 130 11.64 -12.53 7.21
C PHE A 130 12.54 -13.62 7.73
N GLU A 131 12.38 -13.93 9.03
CA GLU A 131 13.06 -15.04 9.69
C GLU A 131 14.60 -15.01 9.52
N GLY A 132 15.19 -13.80 9.49
CA GLY A 132 16.62 -13.56 9.37
C GLY A 132 17.13 -13.50 7.93
N LYS A 133 16.22 -13.40 6.95
CA LYS A 133 16.55 -13.27 5.54
C LYS A 133 16.00 -11.96 5.01
N ALA A 134 16.84 -11.19 4.32
CA ALA A 134 16.39 -10.04 3.55
C ALA A 134 15.64 -10.48 2.29
N HIS A 135 14.42 -9.96 2.11
CA HIS A 135 13.59 -10.18 0.93
C HIS A 135 13.56 -8.92 0.06
N LYS A 136 13.43 -9.11 -1.25
CA LYS A 136 13.26 -8.02 -2.22
C LYS A 136 11.90 -8.11 -2.87
N PHE A 137 11.29 -6.95 -3.04
CA PHE A 137 9.97 -6.84 -3.63
C PHE A 137 10.05 -6.31 -5.05
N GLY A 138 9.17 -6.80 -5.91
CA GLY A 138 8.95 -6.30 -7.25
C GLY A 138 7.50 -5.92 -7.48
N VAL A 139 7.26 -5.22 -8.59
CA VAL A 139 5.91 -4.81 -9.00
C VAL A 139 5.27 -5.96 -9.77
N SER A 140 4.17 -6.51 -9.25
CA SER A 140 3.53 -7.67 -9.88
C SER A 140 2.76 -7.31 -11.16
N GLY A 141 2.39 -6.04 -11.32
CA GLY A 141 1.44 -5.57 -12.33
C GLY A 141 -0.01 -5.98 -12.05
N LEU A 142 -0.29 -6.54 -10.86
CA LEU A 142 -1.61 -6.90 -10.39
C LEU A 142 -2.12 -5.92 -9.34
N LEU A 143 -3.44 -5.76 -9.31
CA LEU A 143 -4.15 -4.87 -8.40
C LEU A 143 -5.27 -5.62 -7.69
N TYR A 144 -5.54 -5.26 -6.44
CA TYR A 144 -6.74 -5.65 -5.71
C TYR A 144 -7.32 -4.43 -5.01
N ASN A 145 -8.62 -4.13 -5.21
CA ASN A 145 -9.22 -2.87 -4.77
C ASN A 145 -8.44 -1.62 -5.25
N SER A 146 -7.96 -1.64 -6.50
CA SER A 146 -7.08 -0.62 -7.10
C SER A 146 -5.70 -0.44 -6.45
N ASP A 147 -5.44 -1.12 -5.34
CA ASP A 147 -4.18 -1.10 -4.62
C ASP A 147 -3.21 -2.11 -5.24
N VAL A 148 -1.92 -1.80 -5.18
CA VAL A 148 -0.88 -2.66 -5.74
C VAL A 148 -0.81 -3.98 -4.98
N LEU A 149 -0.64 -5.07 -5.72
CA LEU A 149 -0.08 -6.29 -5.18
C LEU A 149 1.42 -6.27 -5.45
N LEU A 150 2.21 -6.24 -4.38
CA LEU A 150 3.65 -6.43 -4.48
C LEU A 150 3.90 -7.93 -4.67
N PHE A 151 5.06 -8.31 -5.22
CA PHE A 151 5.50 -9.69 -5.10
C PHE A 151 6.87 -9.78 -4.46
N ASP A 152 7.05 -10.80 -3.65
CA ASP A 152 8.33 -11.18 -3.05
C ASP A 152 9.12 -12.01 -4.08
N ARG A 153 10.35 -11.59 -4.38
CA ARG A 153 11.19 -12.23 -5.41
C ARG A 153 11.72 -13.58 -4.96
N GLU A 154 11.85 -13.81 -3.66
CA GLU A 154 12.37 -15.02 -3.05
C GLU A 154 11.31 -16.13 -2.98
N THR A 155 10.04 -15.77 -2.73
CA THR A 155 8.97 -16.75 -2.47
C THR A 155 7.81 -16.72 -3.48
N GLU A 156 7.84 -15.77 -4.42
CA GLU A 156 6.74 -15.45 -5.36
C GLU A 156 5.41 -15.12 -4.68
N THR A 157 5.43 -14.85 -3.37
CA THR A 157 4.23 -14.46 -2.61
C THR A 157 3.74 -13.10 -3.10
N LEU A 158 2.44 -13.01 -3.38
CA LEU A 158 1.76 -11.74 -3.60
C LEU A 158 1.35 -11.13 -2.26
N TRP A 159 1.69 -9.86 -2.06
CA TRP A 159 1.40 -9.11 -0.85
C TRP A 159 0.46 -7.94 -1.17
N SER A 160 -0.65 -7.85 -0.44
CA SER A 160 -1.50 -6.65 -0.48
C SER A 160 -0.83 -5.55 0.35
N GLN A 161 -0.59 -4.39 -0.26
CA GLN A 161 0.07 -3.27 0.39
C GLN A 161 -0.78 -2.76 1.58
N ILE A 162 -2.01 -2.31 1.36
CA ILE A 162 -2.82 -1.76 2.47
C ILE A 162 -3.08 -2.79 3.57
N LEU A 163 -3.32 -4.07 3.24
CA LEU A 163 -3.51 -5.11 4.27
C LEU A 163 -2.20 -5.54 4.95
N SER A 164 -1.04 -5.21 4.35
CA SER A 164 0.28 -5.66 4.80
C SER A 164 0.34 -7.17 5.00
N LYS A 165 -0.24 -7.94 4.06
CA LYS A 165 -0.50 -9.38 4.24
C LYS A 165 -0.26 -10.16 2.94
N GLY A 166 0.34 -11.34 3.07
CA GLY A 166 0.50 -12.30 1.98
C GLY A 166 -0.87 -12.84 1.58
N VAL A 167 -1.27 -12.59 0.34
CA VAL A 167 -2.59 -12.94 -0.19
C VAL A 167 -2.58 -14.17 -1.10
N SER A 168 -1.44 -14.56 -1.65
CA SER A 168 -1.24 -15.77 -2.45
C SER A 168 0.24 -16.16 -2.45
N GLY A 169 0.56 -17.43 -2.68
CA GLY A 169 1.94 -17.94 -2.69
C GLY A 169 2.39 -18.54 -1.36
N GLU A 170 3.70 -18.72 -1.20
CA GLU A 170 4.30 -19.49 -0.09
C GLU A 170 3.99 -18.89 1.29
N LEU A 171 4.09 -17.56 1.43
CA LEU A 171 3.91 -16.84 2.69
C LEU A 171 2.47 -16.32 2.86
N VAL A 172 1.49 -16.98 2.26
CA VAL A 172 0.07 -16.63 2.43
C VAL A 172 -0.31 -16.56 3.92
N ASN A 173 -1.15 -15.60 4.27
CA ASN A 173 -1.56 -15.26 5.63
C ASN A 173 -0.51 -14.61 6.55
N LYS A 174 0.78 -14.60 6.19
CA LYS A 174 1.80 -13.85 6.95
C LYS A 174 1.56 -12.35 6.82
N LYS A 175 1.96 -11.59 7.84
CA LYS A 175 1.87 -10.12 7.86
C LYS A 175 3.27 -9.52 7.69
N LEU A 176 3.38 -8.47 6.90
CA LEU A 176 4.54 -7.59 6.87
C LEU A 176 4.49 -6.65 8.06
N LYS A 177 5.64 -6.45 8.71
CA LYS A 177 5.76 -5.47 9.78
C LYS A 177 5.96 -4.09 9.17
N VAL A 178 5.03 -3.18 9.46
CA VAL A 178 5.09 -1.79 8.97
C VAL A 178 6.12 -1.01 9.78
N ILE A 179 6.98 -0.27 9.08
CA ILE A 179 7.84 0.77 9.64
C ILE A 179 7.09 2.09 9.47
N GLN A 180 7.00 2.88 10.55
CA GLN A 180 6.33 4.17 10.47
C GLN A 180 7.03 5.07 9.45
N SER A 181 6.24 5.66 8.56
CA SER A 181 6.70 6.63 7.58
C SER A 181 5.90 7.92 7.66
N ALA A 182 6.60 9.05 7.58
CA ALA A 182 5.99 10.35 7.42
C ALA A 182 5.69 10.61 5.95
N HIS A 183 4.46 11.00 5.64
CA HIS A 183 4.13 11.54 4.33
C HIS A 183 3.98 13.06 4.48
N THR A 184 4.99 13.81 4.02
CA THR A 184 5.11 15.27 4.27
C THR A 184 5.75 16.00 3.09
N SER A 185 5.92 17.33 3.18
CA SER A 185 6.70 18.11 2.23
C SER A 185 8.20 17.93 2.47
N TRP A 186 9.00 18.12 1.42
CA TRP A 186 10.45 18.11 1.51
C TRP A 186 10.96 19.15 2.52
N ALA A 187 10.41 20.37 2.49
CA ALA A 187 10.76 21.44 3.42
C ALA A 187 10.57 21.02 4.89
N SER A 188 9.40 20.46 5.19
CA SER A 188 9.04 20.01 6.54
C SER A 188 9.95 18.86 7.00
N TRP A 189 10.20 17.89 6.12
CA TRP A 189 11.09 16.77 6.42
C TRP A 189 12.53 17.22 6.65
N LYS A 190 13.11 18.02 5.73
CA LYS A 190 14.49 18.53 5.84
C LYS A 190 14.67 19.37 7.10
N LYS A 191 13.68 20.17 7.48
CA LYS A 191 13.70 20.93 8.73
C LYS A 191 13.78 20.03 9.97
N GLN A 192 13.07 18.90 9.95
CA GLN A 192 13.06 17.96 11.06
C GLN A 192 14.31 17.06 11.09
N TYR A 193 14.82 16.68 9.92
CA TYR A 193 15.96 15.78 9.75
C TYR A 193 16.97 16.39 8.76
N PRO A 194 17.76 17.38 9.17
CA PRO A 194 18.69 18.08 8.27
C PRO A 194 19.77 17.16 7.69
N ASP A 195 20.18 16.13 8.43
CA ASP A 195 21.20 15.15 7.99
C ASP A 195 20.61 13.99 7.18
N THR A 196 19.32 14.05 6.82
CA THR A 196 18.65 12.99 6.07
C THR A 196 19.33 12.71 4.74
N LYS A 197 19.39 11.43 4.37
CA LYS A 197 19.80 11.03 3.04
C LYS A 197 18.58 10.93 2.13
N VAL A 198 18.69 11.44 0.92
CA VAL A 198 17.56 11.54 -0.02
C VAL A 198 17.84 10.66 -1.23
N LEU A 199 16.88 9.84 -1.63
CA LEU A 199 17.00 8.98 -2.81
C LEU A 199 17.38 9.83 -4.03
N SER A 200 18.46 9.48 -4.72
CA SER A 200 18.91 10.21 -5.91
C SER A 200 17.92 10.05 -7.07
N ASN A 201 17.85 11.07 -7.93
CA ASN A 201 17.18 10.95 -9.22
C ASN A 201 18.02 10.17 -10.26
N ASP A 202 19.28 9.85 -9.94
CA ASP A 202 20.09 8.86 -10.66
C ASP A 202 19.71 7.44 -10.23
N THR A 203 18.62 6.94 -10.81
CA THR A 203 18.05 5.62 -10.50
C THR A 203 18.56 4.52 -11.44
N GLY A 204 19.36 4.86 -12.44
CA GLY A 204 19.71 3.99 -13.56
C GLY A 204 18.63 3.88 -14.65
N PHE A 205 17.53 4.65 -14.59
CA PHE A 205 16.46 4.65 -15.59
C PHE A 205 16.28 6.02 -16.23
N ASN A 206 16.05 6.05 -17.55
CA ASN A 206 15.74 7.29 -18.27
C ASN A 206 14.26 7.67 -18.08
N ARG A 207 13.98 8.51 -17.08
CA ARG A 207 12.63 9.00 -16.72
C ARG A 207 12.65 10.51 -16.49
N ASP A 208 11.55 11.17 -16.83
CA ASP A 208 11.30 12.55 -16.40
C ASP A 208 10.53 12.55 -15.07
N TYR A 209 11.27 12.64 -13.96
CA TYR A 209 10.68 12.66 -12.61
C TYR A 209 9.95 13.96 -12.26
N ASN A 210 10.02 15.00 -13.10
CA ASN A 210 9.23 16.21 -12.89
C ASN A 210 7.80 16.08 -13.45
N ARG A 211 7.51 14.97 -14.15
CA ARG A 211 6.19 14.63 -14.65
C ARG A 211 5.65 13.36 -13.99
N SER A 212 4.42 13.40 -13.53
CA SER A 212 3.72 12.21 -13.07
C SER A 212 3.28 11.34 -14.26
N PRO A 213 3.52 10.00 -14.24
CA PRO A 213 2.97 9.09 -15.24
C PRO A 213 1.45 8.95 -15.15
N TYR A 214 0.84 9.40 -14.05
CA TYR A 214 -0.61 9.40 -13.81
C TYR A 214 -1.26 10.76 -14.05
N GLY A 215 -0.53 11.75 -14.59
CA GLY A 215 -1.07 13.07 -14.92
C GLY A 215 -1.71 13.77 -13.72
N THR A 216 -2.99 14.12 -13.85
CA THR A 216 -3.78 14.83 -12.82
C THR A 216 -4.68 13.91 -12.00
N TYR A 217 -4.44 12.59 -12.04
CA TYR A 217 -5.31 11.59 -11.40
C TYR A 217 -5.61 11.85 -9.92
N ASP A 218 -4.63 12.37 -9.17
CA ASP A 218 -4.78 12.71 -7.75
C ASP A 218 -5.87 13.76 -7.47
N ASN A 219 -6.22 14.56 -8.48
CA ASN A 219 -7.25 15.61 -8.40
C ASN A 219 -8.58 15.18 -9.05
N ASP A 220 -8.64 13.97 -9.61
CA ASP A 220 -9.82 13.44 -10.29
C ASP A 220 -10.69 12.61 -9.31
N VAL A 221 -12.00 12.72 -9.46
CA VAL A 221 -12.99 11.86 -8.79
C VAL A 221 -12.92 10.42 -9.28
N SER A 222 -12.39 10.17 -10.48
CA SER A 222 -12.34 8.86 -11.11
C SER A 222 -11.43 7.89 -10.34
N VAL A 223 -11.81 6.61 -10.37
CA VAL A 223 -10.99 5.51 -9.86
C VAL A 223 -10.79 4.56 -11.03
N TYR A 224 -9.55 4.42 -11.51
CA TYR A 224 -9.23 3.67 -12.73
C TYR A 224 -9.60 2.19 -12.65
N PHE A 225 -9.49 1.60 -11.46
CA PHE A 225 -9.86 0.21 -11.23
C PHE A 225 -11.03 0.11 -10.24
N PRO A 226 -11.89 -0.91 -10.38
CA PRO A 226 -13.00 -1.10 -9.47
C PRO A 226 -12.53 -1.49 -8.07
N VAL A 227 -13.28 -1.03 -7.07
CA VAL A 227 -13.14 -1.39 -5.66
C VAL A 227 -14.38 -2.11 -5.17
N ALA A 228 -14.22 -3.05 -4.24
CA ALA A 228 -15.30 -3.84 -3.67
C ALA A 228 -16.32 -2.99 -2.89
N PHE A 229 -15.84 -1.98 -2.17
CA PHE A 229 -16.67 -1.09 -1.37
C PHE A 229 -16.40 0.37 -1.71
N LYS A 230 -17.48 1.18 -1.76
CA LYS A 230 -17.43 2.60 -2.12
C LYS A 230 -18.20 3.42 -1.09
N SER A 231 -17.77 4.66 -0.87
CA SER A 231 -18.47 5.60 0.00
C SER A 231 -18.39 7.02 -0.54
N LYS A 232 -19.55 7.68 -0.61
CA LYS A 232 -19.69 9.08 -1.06
C LYS A 232 -19.51 10.11 0.06
N ARG A 233 -19.09 9.69 1.26
CA ARG A 233 -18.92 10.60 2.43
C ARG A 233 -17.88 11.69 2.19
N TYR A 234 -16.84 11.39 1.42
CA TYR A 234 -15.75 12.29 1.07
C TYR A 234 -15.41 12.15 -0.40
N HIS A 235 -14.66 13.11 -0.94
CA HIS A 235 -14.04 12.97 -2.26
C HIS A 235 -13.22 11.67 -2.31
N PRO A 236 -13.23 10.88 -3.41
CA PRO A 236 -12.50 9.62 -3.47
C PRO A 236 -11.01 9.76 -3.11
N LYS A 237 -10.39 10.85 -3.58
CA LYS A 237 -8.98 11.22 -3.32
C LYS A 237 -8.78 12.09 -2.07
N GLU A 238 -9.79 12.20 -1.21
CA GLU A 238 -9.60 12.80 0.11
C GLU A 238 -8.48 12.05 0.83
N ARG A 239 -7.47 12.77 1.33
CA ARG A 239 -6.39 12.15 2.08
C ARG A 239 -6.89 11.80 3.48
N VAL A 240 -6.52 10.62 3.94
CA VAL A 240 -6.90 10.12 5.24
C VAL A 240 -5.70 9.50 5.94
N LEU A 241 -5.67 9.57 7.27
CA LEU A 241 -4.78 8.77 8.10
C LEU A 241 -5.58 7.63 8.70
N GLY A 242 -5.20 6.40 8.38
CA GLY A 242 -5.80 5.20 8.93
C GLY A 242 -4.90 4.51 9.94
N ILE A 243 -5.48 3.95 10.99
CA ILE A 243 -4.79 3.15 12.01
C ILE A 243 -5.54 1.85 12.26
N THR A 244 -4.81 0.84 12.70
CA THR A 244 -5.36 -0.44 13.18
C THR A 244 -4.79 -0.74 14.55
N ILE A 245 -5.66 -0.91 15.56
CA ILE A 245 -5.31 -1.31 16.93
C ILE A 245 -6.09 -2.58 17.24
N ASN A 246 -5.43 -3.69 17.58
CA ASN A 246 -6.07 -4.99 17.88
C ASN A 246 -7.17 -5.38 16.87
N ASP A 247 -6.86 -5.26 15.57
CA ASP A 247 -7.81 -5.50 14.46
C ASP A 247 -9.03 -4.55 14.39
N LYS A 248 -9.12 -3.51 15.23
CA LYS A 248 -10.06 -2.39 15.05
C LYS A 248 -9.44 -1.32 14.18
N GLN A 249 -10.15 -0.96 13.11
CA GLN A 249 -9.73 0.09 12.20
C GLN A 249 -10.46 1.40 12.48
N LYS A 250 -9.71 2.49 12.53
CA LYS A 250 -10.25 3.84 12.54
C LYS A 250 -9.51 4.71 11.54
N VAL A 251 -10.23 5.64 10.92
CA VAL A 251 -9.67 6.55 9.92
C VAL A 251 -10.08 7.99 10.18
N TYR A 252 -9.14 8.87 9.91
CA TYR A 252 -9.20 10.30 10.17
C TYR A 252 -9.08 11.06 8.85
N PRO A 253 -10.21 11.48 8.24
CA PRO A 253 -10.19 12.30 7.04
C PRO A 253 -9.56 13.66 7.32
N PHE A 254 -8.71 14.15 6.41
CA PHE A 254 -7.99 15.42 6.62
C PHE A 254 -8.94 16.59 6.68
N ALA A 255 -10.04 16.56 5.92
CA ALA A 255 -11.11 17.53 6.01
C ALA A 255 -11.73 17.63 7.42
N GLU A 256 -11.76 16.55 8.20
CA GLU A 256 -12.26 16.56 9.57
C GLU A 256 -11.18 17.04 10.55
N LEU A 257 -9.92 16.60 10.37
CA LEU A 257 -8.79 17.06 11.16
C LEU A 257 -8.56 18.57 11.00
N SER A 258 -8.54 19.07 9.75
CA SER A 258 -8.37 20.49 9.47
C SER A 258 -9.46 21.34 10.13
N LYS A 259 -10.72 20.89 10.14
CA LYS A 259 -11.80 21.58 10.88
C LYS A 259 -11.54 21.58 12.38
N TYR A 260 -11.18 20.43 12.96
CA TYR A 260 -10.87 20.32 14.39
C TYR A 260 -9.75 21.28 14.80
N PHE A 261 -8.61 21.27 14.11
CA PHE A 261 -7.46 22.10 14.46
C PHE A 261 -7.73 23.59 14.22
N ALA A 262 -8.46 23.94 13.16
CA ALA A 262 -8.85 25.33 12.90
C ALA A 262 -9.82 25.88 13.95
N GLU A 263 -10.80 25.09 14.40
CA GLU A 263 -11.83 25.54 15.34
C GLU A 263 -11.40 25.50 16.80
N THR A 264 -10.58 24.51 17.20
CA THR A 264 -10.19 24.32 18.59
C THR A 264 -8.85 24.98 18.94
N GLN A 265 -8.03 25.33 17.95
CA GLN A 265 -6.67 25.85 18.10
C GLN A 265 -5.75 24.95 18.94
N GLN A 266 -6.09 23.67 19.08
CA GLN A 266 -5.25 22.68 19.74
C GLN A 266 -4.05 22.32 18.85
N THR A 267 -3.00 21.75 19.44
CA THR A 267 -1.83 21.22 18.70
C THR A 267 -1.89 19.70 18.52
N SER A 268 -2.81 19.03 19.22
CA SER A 268 -3.03 17.59 19.11
C SER A 268 -4.49 17.21 19.32
N LEU A 269 -4.91 16.09 18.74
CA LEU A 269 -6.19 15.44 18.99
C LEU A 269 -5.96 14.21 19.88
N ILE A 270 -6.67 14.10 21.01
CA ILE A 270 -6.71 12.87 21.80
C ILE A 270 -7.96 12.09 21.41
N ASP A 271 -7.80 10.80 21.14
CA ASP A 271 -8.89 9.91 20.77
C ASP A 271 -8.64 8.50 21.34
N ARG A 272 -9.68 7.67 21.38
CA ARG A 272 -9.59 6.28 21.83
C ARG A 272 -9.97 5.33 20.71
N VAL A 273 -9.14 4.31 20.51
CA VAL A 273 -9.37 3.23 19.56
C VAL A 273 -9.12 1.91 20.28
N ASP A 274 -10.14 1.05 20.31
CA ASP A 274 -10.12 -0.22 21.05
C ASP A 274 -9.67 -0.07 22.52
N GLY A 275 -10.11 1.01 23.18
CA GLY A 275 -9.76 1.31 24.58
C GLY A 275 -8.37 1.91 24.79
N GLN A 276 -7.50 1.91 23.78
CA GLN A 276 -6.20 2.56 23.82
C GLN A 276 -6.35 4.05 23.53
N GLU A 277 -5.80 4.89 24.41
CA GLU A 277 -5.71 6.33 24.20
C GLU A 277 -4.52 6.67 23.28
N LEU A 278 -4.80 7.50 22.29
CA LEU A 278 -3.86 7.91 21.27
C LEU A 278 -3.85 9.43 21.15
N THR A 279 -2.67 10.00 20.97
CA THR A 279 -2.48 11.42 20.65
C THR A 279 -2.06 11.55 19.19
N LEU A 280 -2.86 12.26 18.40
CA LEU A 280 -2.55 12.62 17.02
C LEU A 280 -1.99 14.05 16.99
N GLU A 281 -0.71 14.16 16.61
CA GLU A 281 -0.10 15.41 16.17
C GLU A 281 -0.28 15.52 14.65
N PHE A 282 -0.88 16.60 14.16
CA PHE A 282 -1.18 16.77 12.74
C PHE A 282 -0.74 18.14 12.23
N ASP A 283 0.04 18.12 11.16
CA ASP A 283 0.44 19.30 10.41
C ASP A 283 -0.54 19.46 9.23
N VAL A 284 -1.43 20.45 9.35
CA VAL A 284 -2.46 20.75 8.34
C VAL A 284 -1.82 21.21 7.03
N GLU A 285 -0.77 22.05 7.11
CA GLU A 285 -0.11 22.63 5.93
C GLU A 285 0.63 21.53 5.15
N ASN A 286 1.40 20.71 5.88
CA ASN A 286 2.17 19.63 5.29
C ASN A 286 1.42 18.31 5.21
N ARG A 287 0.11 18.29 5.53
CA ARG A 287 -0.77 17.13 5.34
C ARG A 287 -0.15 15.83 5.91
N GLY A 288 0.47 15.94 7.07
CA GLY A 288 1.22 14.89 7.74
C GLY A 288 0.73 14.71 9.17
N GLY A 289 0.75 13.49 9.70
CA GLY A 289 0.34 13.25 11.07
C GLY A 289 1.04 12.05 11.69
N THR A 290 1.22 12.11 13.00
CA THR A 290 1.86 11.08 13.81
C THR A 290 0.96 10.74 14.99
N PHE A 291 0.68 9.45 15.15
CA PHE A 291 0.01 8.95 16.35
C PHE A 291 1.05 8.52 17.37
N LYS A 292 0.81 8.84 18.64
CA LYS A 292 1.56 8.33 19.79
C LYS A 292 0.61 7.65 20.76
N ASN A 293 1.05 6.58 21.40
CA ASN A 293 0.33 5.97 22.51
C ASN A 293 0.58 6.75 23.83
N ALA A 294 -0.02 6.31 24.92
CA ALA A 294 0.14 6.92 26.25
C ALA A 294 1.61 6.93 26.77
N ASN A 295 2.48 6.06 26.24
CA ASN A 295 3.91 6.03 26.59
C ASN A 295 4.74 6.97 25.70
N GLY A 296 4.11 7.68 24.75
CA GLY A 296 4.79 8.52 23.76
C GLY A 296 5.40 7.74 22.58
N GLU A 297 5.16 6.43 22.49
CA GLU A 297 5.67 5.60 21.40
C GLU A 297 4.83 5.80 20.15
N VAL A 298 5.51 5.87 19.00
CA VAL A 298 4.86 6.10 17.72
C VAL A 298 4.06 4.87 17.30
N VAL A 299 2.81 5.11 16.89
CA VAL A 299 1.90 4.09 16.37
C VAL A 299 1.88 4.17 14.85
N THR A 300 2.05 3.03 14.20
CA THR A 300 2.02 2.94 12.74
C THR A 300 0.69 3.42 12.17
N SER A 301 0.75 4.29 11.17
CA SER A 301 -0.43 4.81 10.48
C SER A 301 -0.20 4.87 8.97
N THR A 302 -1.28 4.76 8.21
CA THR A 302 -1.24 4.77 6.75
C THR A 302 -1.88 6.06 6.24
N ASN A 303 -1.09 6.88 5.54
CA ASN A 303 -1.60 8.00 4.77
C ASN A 303 -2.00 7.50 3.37
N THR A 304 -3.28 7.58 3.01
CA THR A 304 -3.81 7.06 1.74
C THR A 304 -5.03 7.88 1.30
N PHE A 305 -5.60 7.56 0.14
CA PHE A 305 -6.87 8.11 -0.30
C PHE A 305 -8.06 7.40 0.36
N TRP A 306 -9.12 8.16 0.62
CA TRP A 306 -10.36 7.70 1.25
C TRP A 306 -10.95 6.48 0.56
N PHE A 307 -11.02 6.49 -0.78
CA PHE A 307 -11.60 5.37 -1.53
C PHE A 307 -10.82 4.07 -1.28
N ALA A 308 -9.49 4.16 -1.18
CA ALA A 308 -8.62 3.02 -0.99
C ALA A 308 -8.79 2.46 0.42
N TRP A 309 -8.67 3.30 1.45
CA TRP A 309 -8.90 2.88 2.84
C TRP A 309 -10.28 2.22 3.02
N TYR A 310 -11.33 2.86 2.52
CA TYR A 310 -12.70 2.36 2.66
C TYR A 310 -12.93 1.03 1.92
N ALA A 311 -12.23 0.79 0.81
CA ALA A 311 -12.31 -0.47 0.07
C ALA A 311 -11.79 -1.67 0.88
N PHE A 312 -10.81 -1.45 1.77
CA PHE A 312 -10.26 -2.49 2.65
C PHE A 312 -10.96 -2.56 4.01
N HIS A 313 -11.41 -1.41 4.53
CA HIS A 313 -11.97 -1.30 5.88
C HIS A 313 -13.37 -0.66 5.88
N PRO A 314 -14.37 -1.22 5.16
CA PRO A 314 -15.69 -0.59 4.99
C PRO A 314 -16.51 -0.51 6.29
N LYS A 315 -16.16 -1.31 7.29
CA LYS A 315 -16.78 -1.35 8.62
C LYS A 315 -15.97 -0.57 9.67
N GLY A 316 -14.82 0.01 9.29
CA GLY A 316 -13.97 0.77 10.18
C GLY A 316 -14.65 2.04 10.67
N GLU A 317 -14.26 2.48 11.86
CA GLU A 317 -14.72 3.74 12.43
C GLU A 317 -14.16 4.92 11.62
N VAL A 318 -14.95 5.98 11.49
CA VAL A 318 -14.55 7.20 10.79
C VAL A 318 -14.64 8.33 11.78
N TYR A 319 -13.51 8.95 12.10
CA TYR A 319 -13.49 10.16 12.91
C TYR A 319 -14.29 11.26 12.21
N LYS A 320 -15.14 11.95 12.97
CA LYS A 320 -15.92 13.09 12.54
C LYS A 320 -15.82 14.16 13.60
N PHE A 321 -15.44 15.37 13.19
CA PHE A 321 -15.46 16.47 14.11
C PHE A 321 -16.89 17.01 14.22
N VAL A 322 -17.42 17.05 15.44
CA VAL A 322 -18.73 17.64 15.75
C VAL A 322 -18.51 18.81 16.68
N LYS A 323 -18.79 20.01 16.19
CA LYS A 323 -18.67 21.25 16.94
C LYS A 323 -19.53 21.20 18.21
N GLY A 324 -18.92 21.46 19.37
CA GLY A 324 -19.63 21.59 20.65
C GLY A 324 -19.92 20.27 21.39
N ALA A 325 -19.42 19.12 20.91
CA ALA A 325 -19.35 17.92 21.74
C ALA A 325 -18.33 18.16 22.86
N LYS A 326 -18.83 18.30 24.10
CA LYS A 326 -18.02 18.44 25.32
C LYS A 326 -17.45 17.12 25.75
#